data_AF-A0A3D8HAD4-F1
#
_entry.id   AF-A0A3D8HAD4-F1
#
_cell.length_a   1.000
_cell.length_b   1.000
_cell.length_c   1.000
_cell.angle_alpha   90.00
_cell.angle_beta   90.00
_cell.angle_gamma   90.00
#
_symmetry.space_group_name_H-M   'P 1'
#
loop_
_entity.id
_entity.type
_entity.pdbx_description
1 polymer ?
#
loop_
_entity_poly.entity_id
_entity_poly.type
_entity_poly.pdbx_seq_one_letter_code
_entity_poly.pdbx_strand_id
1 'polypeptide(L)'
;MDNRIVIYKSRNKAFVFIIVCLLLAVAGWLFLQIPDKNVVGWSFIILSVLCLIFGIGTYFDRKPYIILTEKGITEMSAIREEIEWDAILRVDEFYYRGLYFIRMLIERDYKPTSVRPTWFHRFDKLYEKDGIKAIFMRIGFYEVNSIKLAGFMQKMIKADTERKIELLNNFRSYY
;
A
#
# COMPACT_ATOMS: atom_id res chain seq x y z
N MET A 1 -5.84 -0.30 -27.29
CA MET A 1 -5.71 -1.28 -26.19
C MET A 1 -5.26 -0.49 -24.98
N ASP A 2 -6.05 -0.42 -23.90
CA ASP A 2 -5.65 0.34 -22.72
C ASP A 2 -4.47 -0.34 -22.02
N ASN A 3 -3.27 0.23 -22.18
CA ASN A 3 -2.07 -0.18 -21.44
C ASN A 3 -2.15 0.28 -19.99
N ARG A 4 -3.05 -0.36 -19.24
CA ARG A 4 -3.22 -0.15 -17.81
C ARG A 4 -2.88 -1.41 -17.03
N ILE A 5 -2.16 -1.25 -15.93
CA ILE A 5 -1.90 -2.31 -14.97
C ILE A 5 -2.64 -1.94 -13.70
N VAL A 6 -3.43 -2.89 -13.20
CA VAL A 6 -4.24 -2.70 -12.01
C VAL A 6 -3.70 -3.60 -10.92
N ILE A 7 -3.25 -3.01 -9.83
CA ILE A 7 -2.72 -3.71 -8.66
C ILE A 7 -3.82 -3.79 -7.60
N TYR A 8 -4.02 -5.00 -7.11
CA TYR A 8 -5.00 -5.32 -6.07
C TYR A 8 -4.31 -5.60 -4.73
N LYS A 9 -5.12 -5.80 -3.69
CA LYS A 9 -4.63 -6.40 -2.46
C LYS A 9 -4.23 -7.85 -2.67
N SER A 10 -3.17 -8.27 -1.98
CA SER A 10 -2.68 -9.64 -2.01
C SER A 10 -3.61 -10.56 -1.23
N ARG A 11 -4.25 -11.49 -1.95
CA ARG A 11 -5.02 -12.58 -1.34
C ARG A 11 -4.14 -13.49 -0.51
N ASN A 12 -2.90 -13.75 -0.94
CA ASN A 12 -1.96 -14.60 -0.21
C ASN A 12 -1.61 -13.99 1.15
N LYS A 13 -1.32 -12.69 1.21
CA LYS A 13 -1.05 -12.00 2.48
C LYS A 13 -2.29 -11.99 3.38
N ALA A 14 -3.48 -11.77 2.81
CA ALA A 14 -4.73 -11.82 3.57
C ALA A 14 -5.02 -13.23 4.11
N PHE A 15 -4.75 -14.27 3.33
CA PHE A 15 -4.90 -15.67 3.72
C PHE A 15 -3.95 -16.06 4.85
N VAL A 16 -2.66 -15.71 4.74
CA VAL A 16 -1.69 -15.88 5.83
C VAL A 16 -2.14 -15.16 7.09
N PHE A 17 -2.65 -13.93 6.96
CA PHE A 17 -3.18 -13.18 8.09
C PHE A 17 -4.36 -13.89 8.77
N ILE A 18 -5.30 -14.45 7.99
CA ILE A 18 -6.42 -15.26 8.52
C ILE A 18 -5.90 -16.47 9.30
N ILE A 19 -4.91 -17.20 8.77
CA ILE A 19 -4.29 -18.34 9.46
C ILE A 19 -3.69 -17.91 10.81
N VAL A 20 -2.95 -16.81 10.84
CA VAL A 20 -2.37 -16.26 12.07
C VAL A 20 -3.45 -15.92 13.10
N CYS A 21 -4.59 -15.38 12.65
CA CYS A 21 -5.71 -15.10 13.55
C CYS A 21 -6.33 -16.39 14.10
N LEU A 22 -6.49 -17.43 13.29
CA LEU A 22 -6.96 -18.74 13.75
C LEU A 22 -6.01 -19.34 14.80
N LEU A 23 -4.70 -19.25 14.58
CA LEU A 23 -3.70 -19.66 15.57
C LEU A 23 -3.82 -18.84 16.88
N LEU A 24 -4.11 -17.54 16.78
CA LEU A 24 -4.37 -16.70 17.94
C LEU A 24 -5.62 -17.13 18.72
N ALA A 25 -6.67 -17.60 18.04
CA ALA A 25 -7.86 -18.15 18.69
C ALA A 25 -7.52 -19.43 19.45
N VAL A 26 -6.74 -20.32 18.84
CA VAL A 26 -6.26 -21.57 19.46
C VAL A 26 -5.42 -21.27 20.70
N ALA A 27 -4.50 -20.29 20.60
CA ALA A 27 -3.72 -19.85 21.76
C ALA A 27 -4.64 -19.33 22.89
N GLY A 28 -5.64 -18.50 22.55
CA GLY A 28 -6.63 -18.02 23.52
C GLY A 28 -7.40 -19.16 24.20
N TRP A 29 -7.84 -20.16 23.43
CA TRP A 29 -8.49 -21.35 23.98
C TRP A 29 -7.58 -22.16 24.92
N LEU A 30 -6.30 -22.34 24.57
CA LEU A 30 -5.32 -23.00 25.45
C LEU A 30 -5.12 -22.21 26.75
N PHE A 31 -5.11 -20.88 26.70
CA PHE A 31 -5.02 -20.05 27.91
C PHE A 31 -6.22 -20.19 28.84
N LEU A 32 -7.42 -20.48 28.31
CA LEU A 32 -8.61 -20.77 29.13
C LEU A 32 -8.52 -22.10 29.90
N GLN A 33 -7.63 -23.01 29.50
CA GLN A 33 -7.41 -24.27 30.22
C GLN A 33 -6.48 -24.11 31.43
N ILE A 34 -5.77 -22.98 31.54
CA ILE A 34 -4.85 -22.71 32.64
C ILE A 34 -5.61 -21.96 33.75
N PRO A 35 -5.59 -22.45 35.01
CA PRO A 35 -6.17 -21.74 36.14
C PRO A 35 -5.64 -20.31 36.25
N ASP A 36 -6.49 -19.38 36.64
CA ASP A 36 -6.20 -17.94 36.81
C ASP A 36 -5.83 -17.15 35.54
N LYS A 37 -5.90 -17.75 34.34
CA LYS A 37 -5.61 -17.07 33.06
C LYS A 37 -6.83 -16.77 32.18
N ASN A 38 -8.03 -16.86 32.74
CA ASN A 38 -9.30 -16.68 32.01
C ASN A 38 -9.38 -15.34 31.25
N VAL A 39 -8.96 -14.24 31.87
CA VAL A 39 -8.99 -12.90 31.25
C VAL A 39 -8.08 -12.85 30.03
N VAL A 40 -6.90 -13.47 30.10
CA VAL A 40 -5.95 -13.53 28.98
C VAL A 40 -6.53 -14.38 27.85
N GLY A 41 -7.07 -15.56 28.15
CA GLY A 41 -7.67 -16.43 27.13
C GLY A 41 -8.81 -15.74 26.37
N TRP A 42 -9.74 -15.10 27.08
CA TRP A 42 -10.82 -14.32 26.46
C TRP A 42 -10.30 -13.13 25.64
N SER A 43 -9.27 -12.44 26.12
CA SER A 43 -8.66 -11.32 25.37
C SER A 43 -8.09 -11.77 24.03
N PHE A 44 -7.40 -12.92 23.98
CA PHE A 44 -6.88 -13.49 22.74
C PHE A 44 -7.99 -13.92 21.78
N ILE A 45 -9.07 -14.51 22.29
CA ILE A 45 -10.23 -14.91 21.47
C ILE A 45 -10.92 -13.69 20.87
N ILE A 46 -11.21 -12.66 21.66
CA ILE A 46 -11.84 -11.43 21.19
C ILE A 46 -10.96 -10.74 20.14
N LEU A 47 -9.67 -10.60 20.42
CA LEU A 47 -8.71 -10.03 19.47
C LEU A 47 -8.67 -10.82 18.17
N SER A 48 -8.62 -12.15 18.25
CA SER A 48 -8.65 -13.04 17.09
C SER A 48 -9.90 -12.83 16.23
N VAL A 49 -11.10 -12.77 16.85
CA VAL A 49 -12.35 -12.54 16.12
C VAL A 49 -12.35 -11.19 15.39
N LEU A 50 -11.92 -10.11 16.05
CA LEU A 50 -11.82 -8.79 15.43
C LEU A 50 -10.83 -8.80 14.25
N CYS A 51 -9.67 -9.45 14.42
CA CYS A 51 -8.69 -9.59 13.35
C CYS A 51 -9.20 -10.48 12.21
N LEU A 52 -9.95 -11.55 12.48
CA LEU A 52 -10.55 -12.40 11.45
C LEU A 52 -11.53 -11.64 10.58
N ILE A 53 -12.40 -10.83 11.17
CA ILE A 53 -13.34 -9.97 10.42
C ILE A 53 -12.56 -9.07 9.45
N PHE A 54 -11.47 -8.46 9.92
CA PHE A 54 -10.61 -7.63 9.08
C PHE A 54 -9.89 -8.44 7.98
N GLY A 55 -9.37 -9.63 8.30
CA GLY A 55 -8.68 -10.51 7.37
C GLY A 55 -9.59 -11.00 6.24
N ILE A 56 -10.79 -11.47 6.61
CA ILE A 56 -11.82 -11.92 5.66
C ILE A 56 -12.27 -10.76 4.77
N GLY A 57 -12.55 -9.59 5.35
CA GLY A 57 -12.91 -8.39 4.59
C GLY A 57 -11.81 -8.01 3.58
N THR A 58 -10.54 -8.13 3.98
CA THR A 58 -9.39 -7.87 3.10
C THR A 58 -9.25 -8.93 2.01
N TYR A 59 -9.57 -10.19 2.28
CA TYR A 59 -9.52 -11.28 1.31
C TYR A 59 -10.57 -11.13 0.20
N PHE A 60 -11.78 -10.68 0.56
CA PHE A 60 -12.87 -10.44 -0.39
C PHE A 60 -12.80 -9.08 -1.10
N ASP A 61 -11.89 -8.20 -0.69
CA ASP A 61 -11.71 -6.89 -1.29
C ASP A 61 -11.12 -7.01 -2.71
N ARG A 62 -11.94 -6.70 -3.71
CA ARG A 62 -11.57 -6.72 -5.14
C ARG A 62 -11.40 -5.32 -5.73
N LYS A 63 -11.34 -4.29 -4.89
CA LYS A 63 -11.20 -2.93 -5.39
C LYS A 63 -9.80 -2.73 -5.99
N PRO A 64 -9.68 -2.03 -7.13
CA PRO A 64 -8.38 -1.62 -7.66
C PRO A 64 -7.77 -0.60 -6.70
N TYR A 65 -6.52 -0.81 -6.27
CA TYR A 65 -5.85 0.09 -5.33
C TYR A 65 -4.83 1.00 -6.03
N ILE A 66 -4.04 0.45 -6.94
CA ILE A 66 -3.13 1.24 -7.78
C ILE A 66 -3.45 0.94 -9.24
N ILE A 67 -3.58 2.00 -10.03
CA ILE A 67 -3.69 1.91 -11.48
C ILE A 67 -2.46 2.60 -12.05
N LEU A 68 -1.69 1.85 -12.83
CA LEU A 68 -0.54 2.35 -13.57
C LEU A 68 -0.93 2.45 -15.04
N THR A 69 -0.67 3.60 -15.64
CA THR A 69 -0.88 3.85 -17.06
C THR A 69 0.41 4.39 -17.68
N GLU A 70 0.39 4.59 -19.00
CA GLU A 70 1.47 5.29 -19.70
C GLU A 70 1.61 6.76 -19.27
N LYS A 71 0.51 7.37 -18.80
CA LYS A 71 0.45 8.79 -18.43
C LYS A 71 0.87 9.00 -17.00
N GLY A 72 0.46 8.11 -16.10
CA GLY A 72 0.67 8.31 -14.69
C GLY A 72 0.32 7.13 -13.78
N ILE A 73 0.16 7.48 -12.51
CA ILE A 73 -0.21 6.58 -11.42
C ILE A 73 -1.40 7.15 -10.66
N THR A 74 -2.40 6.32 -10.43
CA THR A 74 -3.56 6.63 -9.59
C THR A 74 -3.59 5.69 -8.41
N GLU A 75 -3.78 6.22 -7.21
CA GLU A 75 -3.91 5.43 -5.99
C GLU A 75 -5.27 5.67 -5.36
N MET A 76 -6.17 4.70 -5.48
CA MET A 76 -7.60 4.88 -5.22
C MET A 76 -7.93 5.19 -3.74
N SER A 77 -7.00 4.98 -2.81
CA SER A 77 -7.25 5.14 -1.37
C SER A 77 -6.92 6.55 -0.85
N ALA A 78 -5.92 7.21 -1.43
CA ALA A 78 -5.35 8.47 -0.99
C ALA A 78 -5.28 9.53 -2.12
N ILE A 79 -5.15 9.11 -3.39
CA ILE A 79 -4.94 9.96 -4.57
C ILE A 79 -5.98 9.58 -5.62
N ARG A 80 -7.20 10.11 -5.47
CA ARG A 80 -8.33 9.80 -6.38
C ARG A 80 -8.15 10.34 -7.80
N GLU A 81 -7.10 11.12 -8.04
CA GLU A 81 -6.74 11.70 -9.34
C GLU A 81 -5.44 11.05 -9.84
N GLU A 82 -5.28 10.95 -11.16
CA GLU A 82 -4.07 10.43 -11.77
C GLU A 82 -2.93 11.45 -11.67
N ILE A 83 -1.77 11.02 -11.17
CA ILE A 83 -0.56 11.83 -11.13
C ILE A 83 0.30 11.44 -12.32
N GLU A 84 0.58 12.39 -13.20
CA GLU A 84 1.42 12.15 -14.37
C GLU A 84 2.87 11.83 -13.96
N TRP A 85 3.53 10.98 -14.74
CA TRP A 85 4.91 10.60 -14.46
C TRP A 85 5.87 11.79 -14.43
N ASP A 86 5.60 12.79 -15.28
CA ASP A 86 6.47 13.96 -15.46
C ASP A 86 6.36 14.95 -14.28
N ALA A 87 5.27 14.88 -13.51
CA ALA A 87 5.08 15.67 -12.29
C ALA A 87 5.79 15.06 -11.06
N ILE A 88 6.28 13.83 -11.16
CA ILE A 88 6.94 13.13 -10.06
C ILE A 88 8.44 13.37 -10.13
N LEU A 89 8.93 14.23 -9.23
CA LEU A 89 10.34 14.56 -9.10
C LEU A 89 11.18 13.35 -8.65
N ARG A 90 10.64 12.58 -7.68
CA ARG A 90 11.36 11.46 -7.09
C ARG A 90 10.44 10.44 -6.46
N VAL A 91 10.84 9.17 -6.54
CA VAL A 91 10.19 8.04 -5.88
C VAL A 91 11.23 7.29 -5.05
N ASP A 92 10.91 7.05 -3.79
CA ASP A 92 11.74 6.23 -2.90
C ASP A 92 10.88 5.25 -2.11
N GLU A 93 11.50 4.13 -1.72
CA GLU A 93 10.98 3.32 -0.63
C GLU A 93 11.20 4.05 0.69
N PHE A 94 10.17 4.06 1.54
CA PHE A 94 10.20 4.72 2.84
C PHE A 94 9.67 3.77 3.91
N TYR A 95 10.54 3.43 4.86
CA TYR A 95 10.17 2.60 6.01
C TYR A 95 9.89 3.48 7.23
N TYR A 96 8.70 3.34 7.81
CA TYR A 96 8.31 4.08 9.00
C TYR A 96 7.39 3.27 9.90
N ARG A 97 7.74 3.18 11.20
CA ARG A 97 6.96 2.49 12.24
C ARG A 97 6.54 1.06 11.87
N GLY A 98 7.47 0.25 11.36
CA GLY A 98 7.17 -1.15 11.05
C GLY A 98 6.56 -1.40 9.67
N LEU A 99 6.36 -0.35 8.86
CA LEU A 99 5.58 -0.41 7.64
C LEU A 99 6.33 0.19 6.46
N TYR A 100 6.18 -0.46 5.30
CA TYR A 100 6.72 0.01 4.03
C TYR A 100 5.73 0.90 3.29
N PHE A 101 6.25 2.04 2.84
CA PHE A 101 5.57 3.02 2.00
C PHE A 101 6.40 3.27 0.74
N ILE A 102 5.75 3.63 -0.35
CA ILE A 102 6.41 4.39 -1.42
C ILE A 102 6.13 5.86 -1.17
N ARG A 103 7.20 6.64 -1.09
CA ARG A 103 7.15 8.10 -1.03
C ARG A 103 7.35 8.63 -2.44
N MET A 104 6.40 9.42 -2.89
CA MET A 104 6.47 10.19 -4.14
C MET A 104 6.60 11.66 -3.80
N LEU A 105 7.59 12.34 -4.38
CA LEU A 105 7.78 13.78 -4.27
C LEU A 105 7.27 14.44 -5.54
N ILE A 106 6.33 15.37 -5.39
CA ILE A 106 5.73 16.14 -6.49
C ILE A 106 5.84 17.64 -6.18
N GLU A 107 5.73 18.47 -7.20
CA GLU A 107 5.61 19.92 -7.02
C GLU A 107 4.31 20.26 -6.26
N ARG A 108 4.35 21.29 -5.40
CA ARG A 108 3.27 21.56 -4.44
C ARG A 108 1.98 22.06 -5.09
N ASP A 109 2.09 22.76 -6.20
CA ASP A 109 0.98 23.28 -7.00
C ASP A 109 0.34 22.22 -7.93
N TYR A 110 1.00 21.07 -8.10
CA TYR A 110 0.47 19.96 -8.87
C TYR A 110 -0.70 19.24 -8.16
N LYS A 111 -1.71 18.84 -8.95
CA LYS A 111 -2.86 18.05 -8.47
C LYS A 111 -2.42 16.69 -7.90
N PRO A 112 -3.16 16.10 -6.94
CA PRO A 112 -4.39 16.59 -6.34
C PRO A 112 -4.12 17.57 -5.20
N THR A 113 -4.95 18.61 -5.09
CA THR A 113 -4.90 19.60 -3.99
C THR A 113 -5.12 18.96 -2.63
N SER A 114 -5.93 17.89 -2.57
CA SER A 114 -6.16 17.12 -1.35
C SER A 114 -5.48 15.76 -1.39
N VAL A 115 -4.39 15.63 -0.62
CA VAL A 115 -3.89 14.31 -0.20
C VAL A 115 -4.45 14.11 1.20
N ARG A 116 -5.07 12.96 1.47
CA ARG A 116 -5.66 12.71 2.78
C ARG A 116 -4.61 12.93 3.87
N PRO A 117 -4.88 13.76 4.89
CA PRO A 117 -3.96 13.94 5.99
C PRO A 117 -3.78 12.60 6.70
N THR A 118 -2.58 12.06 6.60
CA THR A 118 -2.16 10.87 7.32
C THR A 118 -1.39 11.30 8.57
N TRP A 119 -1.00 10.35 9.41
CA TRP A 119 -0.04 10.59 10.51
C TRP A 119 1.33 11.14 10.04
N PHE A 120 1.50 11.35 8.73
CA PHE A 120 2.65 11.95 8.06
C PHE A 120 2.62 13.48 7.97
N HIS A 121 1.65 14.19 8.57
CA HIS A 121 1.60 15.67 8.56
C HIS A 121 2.94 16.34 8.95
N ARG A 122 3.72 15.67 9.80
CA ARG A 122 5.05 16.14 10.22
C ARG A 122 6.04 16.23 9.07
N PHE A 123 5.94 15.32 8.10
CA PHE A 123 6.74 15.34 6.87
C PHE A 123 6.23 16.39 5.89
N ASP A 124 4.93 16.67 5.86
CA ASP A 124 4.40 17.74 5.00
C ASP A 124 5.09 19.08 5.30
N LYS A 125 5.27 19.41 6.59
CA LYS A 125 6.04 20.60 7.02
C LYS A 125 7.53 20.57 6.63
N LEU A 126 8.13 19.39 6.53
CA LEU A 126 9.55 19.26 6.18
C LEU A 126 9.76 19.65 4.71
N TYR A 127 8.90 19.16 3.83
CA TYR A 127 8.97 19.43 2.39
C TYR A 127 8.35 20.77 1.99
N GLU A 128 7.52 21.34 2.86
CA GLU A 128 6.87 22.63 2.64
C GLU A 128 7.86 23.76 2.32
N LYS A 129 9.03 23.75 2.96
CA LYS A 129 10.08 24.76 2.79
C LYS A 129 10.70 24.75 1.40
N ASP A 130 10.72 23.58 0.77
CA ASP A 130 11.33 23.39 -0.54
C ASP A 130 10.31 23.51 -1.68
N GLY A 131 9.05 23.88 -1.37
CA GLY A 131 7.97 23.93 -2.36
C GLY A 131 7.54 22.54 -2.86
N ILE A 132 7.86 21.48 -2.11
CA ILE A 132 7.62 20.08 -2.49
C ILE A 132 6.48 19.51 -1.65
N LYS A 133 5.71 18.61 -2.25
CA LYS A 133 4.68 17.83 -1.58
C LYS A 133 5.04 16.35 -1.62
N ALA A 134 5.01 15.70 -0.46
CA ALA A 134 5.27 14.27 -0.34
C ALA A 134 3.96 13.49 -0.26
N ILE A 135 3.84 12.42 -1.05
CA ILE A 135 2.72 11.50 -1.00
C ILE A 135 3.21 10.12 -0.57
N PHE A 136 2.55 9.54 0.43
CA PHE A 136 2.91 8.26 1.01
C PHE A 136 1.86 7.21 0.66
N MET A 137 2.24 6.26 -0.20
CA MET A 137 1.44 5.12 -0.58
C MET A 137 1.79 3.92 0.30
N ARG A 138 0.82 3.36 1.01
CA ARG A 138 1.02 2.15 1.83
C ARG A 138 0.93 0.89 0.95
N ILE A 139 1.94 0.02 0.98
CA ILE A 139 2.03 -1.13 0.05
C ILE A 139 1.97 -2.49 0.75
N GLY A 140 2.02 -2.54 2.08
CA GLY A 140 2.15 -3.78 2.85
C GLY A 140 1.17 -4.91 2.45
N PHE A 141 -0.10 -4.58 2.17
CA PHE A 141 -1.14 -5.55 1.78
C PHE A 141 -1.38 -5.66 0.27
N TYR A 142 -0.60 -4.97 -0.57
CA TYR A 142 -0.72 -5.10 -2.03
C TYR A 142 0.01 -6.36 -2.52
N GLU A 143 -0.42 -6.86 -3.67
CA GLU A 143 0.16 -8.05 -4.31
C GLU A 143 1.58 -7.80 -4.84
N VAL A 144 1.89 -6.55 -5.15
CA VAL A 144 3.24 -6.10 -5.53
C VAL A 144 4.19 -5.98 -4.33
N ASN A 145 5.48 -6.19 -4.59
CA ASN A 145 6.57 -5.86 -3.67
C ASN A 145 6.92 -4.35 -3.77
N SER A 146 7.14 -3.68 -2.64
CA SER A 146 7.47 -2.25 -2.58
C SER A 146 8.72 -1.88 -3.37
N ILE A 147 9.80 -2.67 -3.25
CA ILE A 147 11.06 -2.44 -3.95
C ILE A 147 10.87 -2.57 -5.46
N LYS A 148 10.16 -3.63 -5.90
CA LYS A 148 9.88 -3.84 -7.33
C LYS A 148 9.05 -2.69 -7.90
N LEU A 149 8.00 -2.27 -7.19
CA LEU A 149 7.14 -1.17 -7.63
C LEU A 149 7.88 0.18 -7.63
N ALA A 150 8.66 0.48 -6.59
CA ALA A 150 9.46 1.70 -6.52
C ALA A 150 10.50 1.77 -7.65
N GLY A 151 11.21 0.67 -7.89
CA GLY A 151 12.18 0.57 -8.99
C GLY A 151 11.53 0.67 -10.36
N PHE A 152 10.32 0.12 -10.53
CA PHE A 152 9.53 0.31 -11.74
C PHE A 152 9.14 1.78 -11.94
N MET A 153 8.58 2.43 -10.91
CA MET A 153 8.19 3.83 -10.98
C MET A 153 9.38 4.77 -11.25
N GLN A 154 10.54 4.52 -10.65
CA GLN A 154 11.76 5.27 -10.95
C GLN A 154 12.18 5.16 -12.43
N LYS A 155 11.97 4.00 -13.06
CA LYS A 155 12.23 3.84 -14.50
C LYS A 155 11.20 4.58 -15.33
N MET A 156 9.93 4.57 -14.92
CA MET A 156 8.84 5.28 -15.62
C MET A 156 9.06 6.79 -15.66
N ILE A 157 9.53 7.39 -14.56
CA ILE A 157 9.83 8.83 -14.47
C ILE A 157 10.91 9.26 -15.47
N LYS A 158 11.89 8.39 -15.74
CA LYS A 158 13.03 8.70 -16.62
C LYS A 158 12.82 8.29 -18.08
N ALA A 159 11.74 7.60 -18.39
CA ALA A 159 11.54 6.96 -19.68
C ALA A 159 10.73 7.86 -20.63
N ASP A 160 11.08 7.83 -21.92
CA ASP A 160 10.28 8.43 -22.98
C ASP A 160 8.99 7.64 -23.23
N THR A 161 8.02 8.24 -23.93
CA THR A 161 6.69 7.67 -24.16
C THR A 161 6.72 6.23 -24.72
N GLU A 162 7.56 5.95 -25.72
CA GLU A 162 7.69 4.60 -26.28
C GLU A 162 8.27 3.61 -25.26
N ARG A 163 9.25 4.04 -24.47
CA ARG A 163 9.89 3.20 -23.45
C ARG A 163 8.98 2.97 -22.25
N LYS A 164 8.10 3.93 -21.91
CA LYS A 164 7.05 3.79 -20.88
C LYS A 164 6.10 2.63 -21.24
N ILE A 165 5.68 2.53 -22.51
CA ILE A 165 4.82 1.43 -22.99
C ILE A 165 5.52 0.07 -22.86
N GLU A 166 6.79 -0.02 -23.27
CA GLU A 166 7.58 -1.25 -23.15
C GLU A 166 7.77 -1.67 -21.68
N LEU A 167 8.08 -0.70 -20.80
CA LEU A 167 8.21 -0.94 -19.37
C LEU A 167 6.91 -1.47 -18.77
N LEU A 168 5.75 -0.94 -19.15
CA LEU A 168 4.45 -1.44 -18.70
C LEU A 168 4.22 -2.89 -19.14
N ASN A 169 4.49 -3.20 -20.41
CA ASN A 169 4.32 -4.57 -20.91
C ASN A 169 5.25 -5.56 -20.19
N ASN A 170 6.50 -5.17 -19.96
CA ASN A 170 7.45 -5.97 -19.20
C ASN A 170 7.01 -6.11 -17.74
N PHE A 171 6.54 -5.06 -17.09
CA PHE A 171 6.09 -5.16 -15.70
C PHE A 171 4.89 -6.11 -15.57
N ARG A 172 3.96 -6.07 -16.53
CA ARG A 172 2.80 -6.98 -16.58
C ARG A 172 3.21 -8.45 -16.70
N SER A 173 4.30 -8.78 -17.39
CA SER A 173 4.73 -10.19 -17.55
C SER A 173 5.44 -10.76 -16.31
N TYR A 174 5.96 -9.89 -15.44
CA TYR A 174 6.61 -10.26 -14.17
C TYR A 174 5.68 -10.18 -12.96
N TYR A 175 4.44 -9.74 -13.17
CA TYR A 175 3.42 -9.47 -12.16
C TYR A 175 2.37 -10.57 -12.11
#